data_AF-A6JVK9-F1
#
_entry.id   AF-A6JVK9-F1
#
_cell.length_a   1.000
_cell.length_b   1.000
_cell.length_c   1.000
_cell.angle_alpha   90.00
_cell.angle_beta   90.00
_cell.angle_gamma   90.00
#
_symmetry.space_group_name_H-M   'P 1'
#
loop_
_entity.id
_entity.type
_entity.pdbx_description
1 polymer ?
#
loop_
_entity_poly.entity_id
_entity_poly.type
_entity_poly.pdbx_seq_one_letter_code
_entity_poly.pdbx_strand_id
1 'polypeptide(L)'
;MPSHREYEHGPFLSREIGIKLAHLYVTEDIALHQAMQRNEHMPQGSRHLFKFVNWSDFLPEKYKKNHVYNEPTLGKLNVFYPALMDSRLSPLLASDSQLQSLPLTYILTCEHDVLRDEGLIYITRLRNVGVQVAHDHIEEGIHGVMSLIAMPYNLQLGLKVGEKYISWLEKNL
;
A
#
# COMPACT_ATOMS: atom_id res chain seq x y z
N MET A 1 -7.91 3.63 -3.72
CA MET A 1 -8.45 2.25 -3.79
C MET A 1 -9.66 2.15 -2.86
N PRO A 2 -10.45 1.07 -2.87
CA PRO A 2 -11.52 0.83 -1.87
C PRO A 2 -11.10 1.11 -0.42
N SER A 3 -9.95 0.59 0.03
CA SER A 3 -9.40 0.81 1.38
C SER A 3 -9.21 2.29 1.73
N HIS A 4 -8.76 3.11 0.77
CA HIS A 4 -8.60 4.56 0.95
C HIS A 4 -9.92 5.27 1.24
N ARG A 5 -11.06 4.71 0.81
CA ARG A 5 -12.40 5.27 1.01
C ARG A 5 -13.04 4.71 2.28
N GLU A 6 -12.91 3.40 2.49
CA GLU A 6 -13.49 2.70 3.64
C GLU A 6 -12.83 3.11 4.96
N TYR A 7 -11.52 3.31 4.93
CA TYR A 7 -10.71 3.62 6.11
C TYR A 7 -10.05 5.00 6.01
N GLU A 8 -10.67 5.94 5.28
CA GLU A 8 -10.15 7.29 5.07
C GLU A 8 -9.73 7.97 6.39
N HIS A 9 -10.49 7.73 7.46
CA HIS A 9 -10.28 8.29 8.80
C HIS A 9 -9.74 7.26 9.81
N GLY A 10 -9.02 6.24 9.33
CA GLY A 10 -8.43 5.20 10.18
C GLY A 10 -7.54 5.77 11.30
N PRO A 11 -7.46 5.07 12.45
CA PRO A 11 -6.60 5.50 13.56
C PRO A 11 -5.13 5.41 13.17
N PHE A 12 -4.31 6.37 13.64
CA PHE A 12 -2.85 6.50 13.41
C PHE A 12 -2.45 6.82 11.96
N LEU A 13 -3.03 6.14 10.97
CA LEU A 13 -2.84 6.43 9.55
C LEU A 13 -4.19 6.64 8.87
N SER A 14 -4.59 7.91 8.77
CA SER A 14 -5.65 8.34 7.87
C SER A 14 -5.11 8.45 6.45
N ARG A 15 -6.00 8.50 5.46
CA ARG A 15 -5.64 8.78 4.06
C ARG A 15 -4.90 10.12 3.93
N GLU A 16 -5.32 11.14 4.68
CA GLU A 16 -4.68 12.46 4.69
C GLU A 16 -3.24 12.38 5.21
N ILE A 17 -3.00 11.64 6.31
CA ILE A 17 -1.65 11.42 6.84
C ILE A 17 -0.81 10.65 5.83
N GLY A 18 -1.36 9.61 5.19
CA GLY A 18 -0.67 8.85 4.14
C GLY A 18 -0.23 9.74 2.97
N ILE A 19 -1.14 10.58 2.45
CA ILE A 19 -0.82 11.56 1.39
C ILE A 19 0.22 12.56 1.89
N LYS A 20 0.12 13.01 3.15
CA LYS A 20 1.10 13.93 3.73
C LYS A 20 2.50 13.31 3.77
N LEU A 21 2.65 12.08 4.25
CA LEU A 21 3.95 11.39 4.29
C LEU A 21 4.50 11.16 2.88
N ALA A 22 3.66 10.72 1.94
CA ALA A 22 4.07 10.46 0.57
C ALA A 22 4.50 11.73 -0.17
N HIS A 23 3.79 12.86 -0.01
CA HIS A 23 4.21 14.11 -0.67
C HIS A 23 5.52 14.63 -0.08
N LEU A 24 5.70 14.58 1.25
CA LEU A 24 6.93 15.06 1.92
C LEU A 24 8.17 14.26 1.53
N TYR A 25 8.00 12.99 1.15
CA TYR A 25 9.09 12.22 0.55
C TYR A 25 9.54 12.80 -0.80
N VAL A 26 8.60 13.37 -1.57
CA VAL A 26 8.84 13.90 -2.92
C VAL A 26 9.31 15.35 -2.89
N THR A 27 8.61 16.21 -2.13
CA THR A 27 8.80 17.67 -2.10
C THR A 27 8.01 18.32 -0.96
N GLU A 28 8.38 19.54 -0.57
CA GLU A 28 7.59 20.39 0.33
C GLU A 28 6.51 21.23 -0.40
N ASP A 29 6.36 21.05 -1.72
CA ASP A 29 5.35 21.74 -2.52
C ASP A 29 3.92 21.28 -2.20
N ILE A 30 3.13 22.21 -1.66
CA ILE A 30 1.71 22.02 -1.31
C ILE A 30 0.85 21.71 -2.55
N ALA A 31 1.25 22.15 -3.74
CA ALA A 31 0.52 21.84 -4.98
C ALA A 31 0.50 20.32 -5.25
N LEU A 32 1.59 19.60 -4.95
CA LEU A 32 1.61 18.14 -5.05
C LEU A 32 0.65 17.50 -4.06
N HIS A 33 0.65 17.95 -2.80
CA HIS A 33 -0.26 17.45 -1.77
C HIS A 33 -1.74 17.56 -2.21
N GLN A 34 -2.13 18.74 -2.70
CA GLN A 34 -3.48 18.99 -3.20
C GLN A 34 -3.82 18.15 -4.45
N ALA A 35 -2.87 17.97 -5.37
CA ALA A 35 -3.05 17.11 -6.53
C ALA A 35 -3.21 15.63 -6.14
N MET A 36 -2.48 15.16 -5.12
CA MET A 36 -2.63 13.79 -4.59
C MET A 36 -4.00 13.56 -3.96
N GLN A 37 -4.52 14.54 -3.22
CA GLN A 37 -5.88 14.48 -2.65
C GLN A 37 -6.96 14.29 -3.73
N ARG A 38 -6.77 14.89 -4.91
CA ARG A 38 -7.71 14.80 -6.04
C ARG A 38 -7.41 13.69 -7.05
N ASN A 39 -6.35 12.89 -6.83
CA ASN A 39 -5.88 11.87 -7.78
C ASN A 39 -5.44 12.46 -9.15
N GLU A 40 -4.78 13.63 -9.11
CA GLU A 40 -4.37 14.44 -10.26
C GLU A 40 -2.84 14.63 -10.37
N HIS A 41 -2.07 13.91 -9.55
CA HIS A 41 -0.63 14.14 -9.36
C HIS A 41 0.26 13.45 -10.40
N MET A 42 -0.28 12.49 -11.15
CA MET A 42 0.53 11.65 -12.04
C MET A 42 0.78 12.32 -13.41
N PRO A 43 2.00 12.25 -13.96
CA PRO A 43 2.35 12.93 -15.21
C PRO A 43 1.70 12.24 -16.43
N GLN A 44 1.50 12.98 -17.53
CA GLN A 44 0.81 12.50 -18.74
C GLN A 44 1.39 11.19 -19.31
N GLY A 45 2.71 11.01 -19.25
CA GLY A 45 3.40 9.82 -19.76
C GLY A 45 3.31 8.56 -18.89
N SER A 46 2.70 8.64 -17.70
CA SER A 46 2.68 7.54 -16.73
C SER A 46 1.58 6.50 -16.98
N ARG A 47 0.75 6.64 -18.02
CA ARG A 47 -0.42 5.77 -18.24
C ARG A 47 -0.09 4.27 -18.21
N HIS A 48 1.04 3.91 -18.80
CA HIS A 48 1.50 2.52 -18.89
C HIS A 48 1.80 1.88 -17.51
N LEU A 49 1.95 2.66 -16.45
CA LEU A 49 2.19 2.18 -15.08
C LEU A 49 0.91 1.72 -14.38
N PHE A 50 -0.27 2.21 -14.79
CA PHE A 50 -1.53 1.89 -14.08
C PHE A 50 -1.98 0.44 -14.25
N LYS A 51 -1.45 -0.27 -15.25
CA LYS A 51 -1.61 -1.72 -15.38
C LYS A 51 -1.12 -2.51 -14.16
N PHE A 52 -0.27 -1.92 -13.31
CA PHE A 52 0.25 -2.56 -12.11
C PHE A 52 -0.56 -2.28 -10.85
N VAL A 53 -1.45 -1.28 -10.90
CA VAL A 53 -2.23 -0.81 -9.73
C VAL A 53 -3.72 -0.74 -10.02
N ASN A 54 -4.18 -1.36 -11.10
CA ASN A 54 -5.60 -1.45 -11.43
C ASN A 54 -6.31 -2.38 -10.44
N TRP A 55 -6.82 -1.81 -9.35
CA TRP A 55 -7.45 -2.57 -8.30
C TRP A 55 -8.72 -3.31 -8.76
N SER A 56 -9.36 -2.92 -9.88
CA SER A 56 -10.49 -3.68 -10.44
C SER A 56 -10.07 -5.06 -10.94
N ASP A 57 -8.81 -5.20 -11.34
CA ASP A 57 -8.30 -6.44 -11.92
C ASP A 57 -7.64 -7.32 -10.84
N PHE A 58 -7.04 -6.69 -9.82
CA PHE A 58 -6.20 -7.39 -8.84
C PHE A 58 -6.88 -7.67 -7.51
N LEU A 59 -7.85 -6.88 -7.07
CA LEU A 59 -8.51 -7.14 -5.79
C LEU A 59 -9.52 -8.28 -5.91
N PRO A 60 -9.64 -9.15 -4.90
CA PRO A 60 -10.79 -10.05 -4.78
C PRO A 60 -12.14 -9.30 -4.71
N GLU A 61 -13.22 -9.91 -5.22
CA GLU A 61 -14.56 -9.31 -5.25
C GLU A 61 -15.06 -8.80 -3.88
N LYS A 62 -14.69 -9.49 -2.79
CA LYS A 62 -15.06 -9.08 -1.42
C LYS A 62 -14.57 -7.67 -1.05
N TYR A 63 -13.49 -7.19 -1.67
CA TYR A 63 -12.91 -5.86 -1.43
C TYR A 63 -13.38 -4.80 -2.44
N LYS A 64 -13.83 -5.21 -3.64
CA LYS A 64 -14.38 -4.27 -4.63
C LYS A 64 -15.73 -3.71 -4.20
N LYS A 65 -16.59 -4.56 -3.60
CA LYS A 65 -17.94 -4.21 -3.14
C LYS A 65 -18.71 -3.41 -4.21
N ASN A 66 -19.20 -2.22 -3.86
CA ASN A 66 -19.89 -1.28 -4.76
C ASN A 66 -18.98 -0.13 -5.23
N HIS A 67 -17.67 -0.21 -5.01
CA HIS A 67 -16.74 0.84 -5.44
C HIS A 67 -16.60 0.83 -6.95
N VAL A 68 -16.60 2.03 -7.54
CA VAL A 68 -16.32 2.23 -8.97
C VAL A 68 -14.84 2.59 -9.16
N TYR A 69 -14.17 1.87 -10.06
CA TYR A 69 -12.82 2.18 -10.50
C TYR A 69 -12.80 3.50 -11.27
N ASN A 70 -11.89 4.39 -10.85
CA ASN A 70 -11.66 5.67 -11.50
C ASN A 70 -10.17 5.79 -11.79
N GLU A 71 -9.82 5.94 -13.06
CA GLU A 71 -8.45 6.24 -13.47
C GLU A 71 -8.04 7.63 -12.94
N PRO A 72 -6.75 7.85 -12.64
CA PRO A 72 -6.26 9.18 -12.31
C PRO A 72 -6.33 10.13 -13.49
N THR A 73 -6.52 11.40 -13.18
CA THR A 73 -6.43 12.45 -14.20
C THR A 73 -4.97 12.82 -14.38
N LEU A 74 -4.40 12.49 -15.54
CA LEU A 74 -2.98 12.69 -15.81
C LEU A 74 -2.68 14.12 -16.29
N GLY A 75 -1.47 14.60 -16.00
CA GLY A 75 -0.93 15.83 -16.59
C GLY A 75 -1.52 17.14 -16.08
N LYS A 76 -2.25 17.12 -14.95
CA LYS A 76 -2.82 18.34 -14.32
C LYS A 76 -1.80 19.17 -13.55
N LEU A 77 -0.79 18.52 -12.99
CA LEU A 77 0.30 19.18 -12.31
C LEU A 77 1.34 19.64 -13.33
N ASN A 78 1.60 20.95 -13.38
CA ASN A 78 2.57 21.53 -14.32
C ASN A 78 4.03 21.17 -13.99
N VAL A 79 4.28 20.77 -12.74
CA VAL A 79 5.61 20.38 -12.27
C VAL A 79 5.78 18.86 -12.41
N PHE A 80 6.92 18.45 -12.95
CA PHE A 80 7.28 17.05 -13.08
C PHE A 80 8.09 16.58 -11.87
N TYR A 81 7.56 15.57 -11.16
CA TYR A 81 8.21 14.94 -10.02
C TYR A 81 8.60 13.49 -10.37
N PRO A 82 9.87 13.20 -10.74
CA PRO A 82 10.30 11.85 -11.14
C PRO A 82 10.04 10.80 -10.06
N ALA A 83 10.13 11.19 -8.78
CA ALA A 83 9.93 10.30 -7.65
C ALA A 83 8.56 9.61 -7.63
N LEU A 84 7.53 10.22 -8.24
CA LEU A 84 6.19 9.61 -8.36
C LEU A 84 6.15 8.34 -9.22
N MET A 85 7.15 8.15 -10.09
CA MET A 85 7.31 6.96 -10.93
C MET A 85 8.46 6.07 -10.46
N ASP A 86 9.04 6.35 -9.31
CA ASP A 86 10.18 5.63 -8.77
C ASP A 86 9.73 4.42 -7.94
N SER A 87 10.26 3.24 -8.25
CA SER A 87 9.95 2.00 -7.53
C SER A 87 10.39 2.02 -6.06
N ARG A 88 11.31 2.92 -5.68
CA ARG A 88 11.74 3.11 -4.28
C ARG A 88 10.66 3.80 -3.43
N LEU A 89 9.81 4.62 -4.05
CA LEU A 89 8.63 5.21 -3.41
C LEU A 89 7.42 4.27 -3.53
N SER A 90 7.22 3.70 -4.72
CA SER A 90 6.09 2.83 -5.03
C SER A 90 6.57 1.46 -5.51
N PRO A 91 6.81 0.47 -4.62
CA PRO A 91 7.32 -0.86 -4.98
C PRO A 91 6.46 -1.60 -6.00
N LEU A 92 5.16 -1.27 -6.08
CA LEU A 92 4.25 -1.72 -7.12
C LEU A 92 4.68 -1.34 -8.54
N LEU A 93 5.67 -0.47 -8.72
CA LEU A 93 6.23 -0.08 -10.03
C LEU A 93 7.51 -0.84 -10.38
N ALA A 94 8.09 -1.63 -9.47
CA ALA A 94 9.31 -2.40 -9.74
C ALA A 94 9.12 -3.34 -10.93
N SER A 95 10.17 -3.58 -11.72
CA SER A 95 10.11 -4.55 -12.82
C SER A 95 9.96 -5.99 -12.31
N ASP A 96 9.39 -6.87 -13.13
CA ASP A 96 9.21 -8.28 -12.76
C ASP A 96 10.56 -8.97 -12.48
N SER A 97 11.62 -8.60 -13.21
CA SER A 97 12.99 -9.09 -12.93
C SER A 97 13.52 -8.64 -11.57
N GLN A 98 13.21 -7.41 -11.14
CA GLN A 98 13.58 -6.95 -9.80
C GLN A 98 12.80 -7.73 -8.73
N LEU A 99 11.49 -7.91 -8.94
CA LEU A 99 10.65 -8.62 -7.99
C LEU A 99 11.02 -10.10 -7.88
N GLN A 100 11.31 -10.78 -9.00
CA GLN A 100 11.69 -12.20 -9.02
C GLN A 100 12.98 -12.49 -8.23
N SER A 101 13.84 -11.49 -8.05
CA SER A 101 15.07 -11.61 -7.25
C SER A 101 14.84 -11.60 -5.74
N LEU A 102 13.61 -11.31 -5.28
CA LEU A 102 13.31 -11.23 -3.86
C LEU A 102 13.34 -12.62 -3.20
N PRO A 103 13.78 -12.70 -1.94
CA PRO A 103 13.80 -13.96 -1.19
C PRO A 103 12.37 -14.38 -0.79
N LEU A 104 12.28 -15.49 -0.05
CA LEU A 104 11.06 -15.82 0.70
C LEU A 104 10.59 -14.57 1.46
N THR A 105 9.39 -14.11 1.12
CA THR A 105 8.86 -12.82 1.58
C THR A 105 7.66 -13.06 2.49
N TYR A 106 7.69 -12.51 3.69
CA TYR A 106 6.54 -12.46 4.58
C TYR A 106 5.85 -11.10 4.46
N ILE A 107 4.55 -11.10 4.20
CA ILE A 107 3.73 -9.88 4.14
C ILE A 107 2.59 -10.01 5.13
N LEU A 108 2.43 -8.99 5.97
CA LEU A 108 1.27 -8.82 6.82
C LEU A 108 0.42 -7.67 6.31
N THR A 109 -0.89 -7.89 6.26
CA THR A 109 -1.88 -6.87 5.92
C THR A 109 -2.96 -6.82 6.99
N CYS A 110 -3.58 -5.66 7.16
CA CYS A 110 -4.67 -5.45 8.11
C CYS A 110 -5.93 -5.06 7.35
N GLU A 111 -7.10 -5.51 7.81
CA GLU A 111 -8.36 -5.19 7.13
C GLU A 111 -8.68 -3.70 7.22
N HIS A 112 -8.54 -3.09 8.40
CA HIS A 112 -8.87 -1.69 8.66
C HIS A 112 -7.65 -0.77 8.45
N ASP A 113 -6.99 -0.90 7.30
CA ASP A 113 -5.82 -0.14 6.90
C ASP A 113 -6.02 0.46 5.51
N VAL A 114 -5.71 1.76 5.36
CA VAL A 114 -5.74 2.42 4.06
C VAL A 114 -4.81 1.73 3.06
N LEU A 115 -3.69 1.15 3.50
CA LEU A 115 -2.71 0.49 2.63
C LEU A 115 -3.04 -0.99 2.32
N ARG A 116 -4.20 -1.50 2.78
CA ARG A 116 -4.59 -2.91 2.59
C ARG A 116 -4.53 -3.31 1.12
N ASP A 117 -5.16 -2.52 0.26
CA ASP A 117 -5.38 -2.88 -1.14
C ASP A 117 -4.05 -2.94 -1.90
N GLU A 118 -3.18 -1.94 -1.72
CA GLU A 118 -1.82 -1.93 -2.27
C GLU A 118 -1.03 -3.17 -1.84
N GLY A 119 -1.13 -3.56 -0.55
CA GLY A 119 -0.50 -4.75 -0.02
C GLY A 119 -0.97 -6.04 -0.71
N LEU A 120 -2.28 -6.19 -0.92
CA LEU A 120 -2.86 -7.34 -1.62
C LEU A 120 -2.47 -7.41 -3.10
N ILE A 121 -2.41 -6.26 -3.77
CA ILE A 121 -1.93 -6.16 -5.16
C ILE A 121 -0.45 -6.57 -5.21
N TYR A 122 0.37 -6.10 -4.27
CA TYR A 122 1.80 -6.42 -4.22
C TYR A 122 2.05 -7.92 -3.98
N ILE A 123 1.31 -8.53 -3.06
CA ILE A 123 1.34 -9.99 -2.83
C ILE A 123 1.04 -10.76 -4.12
N THR A 124 -0.01 -10.35 -4.84
CA THR A 124 -0.39 -10.97 -6.11
C THR A 124 0.72 -10.84 -7.14
N ARG A 125 1.33 -9.65 -7.23
CA ARG A 125 2.42 -9.39 -8.17
C ARG A 125 3.65 -10.25 -7.88
N LEU A 126 4.05 -10.36 -6.61
CA LEU A 126 5.16 -11.21 -6.19
C LEU A 126 4.94 -12.69 -6.53
N ARG A 127 3.74 -13.21 -6.21
CA ARG A 127 3.38 -14.61 -6.53
C ARG A 127 3.42 -14.87 -8.04
N ASN A 128 2.93 -13.94 -8.85
CA ASN A 128 2.92 -14.07 -10.31
C ASN A 128 4.32 -14.16 -10.93
N VAL A 129 5.33 -13.55 -10.31
CA VAL A 129 6.72 -13.63 -10.78
C VAL A 129 7.53 -14.77 -10.12
N GLY A 130 6.85 -15.63 -9.35
CA GLY A 130 7.43 -16.83 -8.76
C GLY A 130 8.05 -16.65 -7.37
N VAL A 131 7.88 -15.48 -6.73
CA VAL A 131 8.36 -15.27 -5.36
C VAL A 131 7.48 -16.07 -4.39
N GLN A 132 8.12 -16.80 -3.48
CA GLN A 132 7.42 -17.46 -2.38
C GLN A 132 6.96 -16.40 -1.38
N VAL A 133 5.63 -16.26 -1.21
CA VAL A 133 5.03 -15.27 -0.30
C VAL A 133 4.21 -15.95 0.78
N ALA A 134 4.69 -15.84 2.02
CA ALA A 134 3.88 -16.07 3.20
C ALA A 134 3.05 -14.82 3.49
N HIS A 135 1.74 -14.98 3.67
CA HIS A 135 0.82 -13.85 3.85
C HIS A 135 -0.12 -14.10 5.01
N ASP A 136 -0.11 -13.19 5.97
CA ASP A 136 -1.12 -13.10 7.02
C ASP A 136 -1.99 -11.85 6.80
N HIS A 137 -3.31 -12.05 6.77
CA HIS A 137 -4.29 -10.98 6.76
C HIS A 137 -5.01 -10.94 8.10
N ILE A 138 -4.91 -9.81 8.81
CA ILE A 138 -5.48 -9.63 10.15
C ILE A 138 -6.82 -8.90 10.01
N GLU A 139 -7.92 -9.65 10.13
CA GLU A 139 -9.29 -9.17 9.92
C GLU A 139 -9.70 -8.07 10.92
N GLU A 140 -9.21 -8.10 12.17
CA GLU A 140 -9.46 -7.02 13.14
C GLU A 140 -8.33 -5.97 13.17
N GLY A 141 -7.33 -6.11 12.30
CA GLY A 141 -6.11 -5.30 12.33
C GLY A 141 -6.34 -3.88 11.84
N ILE A 142 -5.55 -2.95 12.39
CA ILE A 142 -5.42 -1.57 11.94
C ILE A 142 -3.96 -1.30 11.52
N HIS A 143 -3.74 -0.19 10.82
CA HIS A 143 -2.39 0.22 10.45
C HIS A 143 -1.43 0.25 11.66
N GLY A 144 -0.24 -0.33 11.48
CA GLY A 144 0.81 -0.31 12.52
C GLY A 144 0.54 -1.21 13.74
N VAL A 145 -0.40 -2.17 13.66
CA VAL A 145 -0.82 -3.03 14.80
C VAL A 145 0.34 -3.61 15.62
N MET A 146 1.45 -4.01 14.99
CA MET A 146 2.64 -4.54 15.67
C MET A 146 3.40 -3.51 16.50
N SER A 147 3.33 -2.23 16.15
CA SER A 147 3.97 -1.14 16.90
C SER A 147 3.15 -0.69 18.11
N LEU A 148 1.89 -1.13 18.21
CA LEU A 148 0.96 -0.74 19.28
C LEU A 148 1.00 -1.68 20.49
N ILE A 149 2.05 -2.49 20.63
CA ILE A 149 2.23 -3.43 21.74
C ILE A 149 2.65 -2.78 23.05
N ALA A 150 3.26 -1.60 22.98
CA ALA A 150 3.79 -0.89 24.14
C ALA A 150 2.84 0.22 24.61
N MET A 151 3.17 0.81 25.75
CA MET A 151 2.46 1.99 26.26
C MET A 151 2.53 3.15 25.26
N PRO A 152 1.45 3.94 25.11
CA PRO A 152 0.23 3.92 25.92
C PRO A 152 -0.87 2.94 25.46
N TYR A 153 -0.66 2.16 24.39
CA TYR A 153 -1.74 1.41 23.73
C TYR A 153 -1.95 0.00 24.30
N ASN A 154 -0.87 -0.75 24.58
CA ASN A 154 -0.92 -2.14 25.07
C ASN A 154 -1.93 -3.02 24.31
N LEU A 155 -1.98 -2.90 22.99
CA LEU A 155 -2.98 -3.57 22.17
C LEU A 155 -2.70 -5.08 22.14
N GLN A 156 -3.58 -5.88 22.75
CA GLN A 156 -3.45 -7.35 22.77
C GLN A 156 -3.36 -7.96 21.37
N LEU A 157 -4.05 -7.36 20.38
CA LEU A 157 -3.95 -7.78 18.99
C LEU A 157 -2.52 -7.61 18.45
N GLY A 158 -1.84 -6.52 18.81
CA GLY A 158 -0.44 -6.29 18.45
C GLY A 158 0.48 -7.39 18.97
N LEU A 159 0.27 -7.85 20.21
CA LEU A 159 1.06 -8.92 20.81
C LEU A 159 0.87 -10.23 20.04
N LYS A 160 -0.39 -10.61 19.78
CA LYS A 160 -0.72 -11.82 18.99
C LYS A 160 -0.11 -11.78 17.60
N VAL A 161 -0.18 -10.63 16.93
CA VAL A 161 0.41 -10.45 15.60
C VAL A 161 1.94 -10.54 15.67
N GLY A 162 2.55 -9.94 16.68
CA GLY A 162 3.99 -10.03 16.95
C GLY A 162 4.44 -11.47 17.16
N GLU A 163 3.73 -12.25 17.97
CA GLU A 163 4.00 -13.68 18.19
C GLU A 163 3.89 -14.50 16.89
N LYS A 164 2.87 -14.23 16.06
CA LYS A 164 2.75 -14.88 14.74
C LYS A 164 3.95 -14.58 13.85
N TYR A 165 4.38 -13.31 13.80
CA TYR A 165 5.56 -12.90 13.03
C TYR A 165 6.84 -13.57 13.54
N ILE A 166 7.07 -13.56 14.86
CA ILE A 166 8.24 -14.20 15.48
C ILE A 166 8.24 -15.70 15.20
N SER A 167 7.11 -16.39 15.37
CA SER A 167 7.00 -17.83 15.08
C SER A 167 7.25 -18.14 13.60
N TRP A 168 6.89 -17.24 12.69
CA TRP A 168 7.23 -17.39 11.28
C TRP A 168 8.74 -17.24 11.05
N LEU A 169 9.40 -16.25 11.66
CA LEU A 169 10.84 -16.08 11.54
C LEU A 169 11.61 -17.29 12.07
N GLU A 170 11.29 -17.79 13.26
CA GLU A 170 11.94 -18.96 13.88
C GLU A 170 11.87 -20.24 13.02
N LYS A 171 10.89 -20.32 12.12
CA LYS A 171 10.71 -21.48 11.22
C LYS A 171 11.43 -21.31 9.88
N ASN A 172 11.81 -20.09 9.50
CA ASN A 172 12.23 -19.75 8.15
C ASN A 172 13.59 -19.03 8.07
N LEU A 173 14.22 -18.72 9.21
CA LEU A 173 15.57 -18.16 9.35
C LEU A 173 16.40 -19.00 10.33
#